data_AF-A0A957Y918-F1
#
_entry.id   AF-A0A957Y918-F1
#
_cell.length_a   1.000
_cell.length_b   1.000
_cell.length_c   1.000
_cell.angle_alpha   90.00
_cell.angle_beta   90.00
_cell.angle_gamma   90.00
#
_symmetry.space_group_name_H-M   'P 1'
#
loop_
_entity.id
_entity.type
_entity.pdbx_description
1 polymer ?
#
loop_
_entity_poly.entity_id
_entity_poly.type
_entity_poly.pdbx_seq_one_letter_code
_entity_poly.pdbx_strand_id
1 'polypeptide(L)' 'MTLTVEAVYEEHVKLLSVREKLQLVSKITQELSNLNTVDINLEHSLLELEGLGAEIWKDMDIDKYIDELRSEWDEA' A
#
# COMPACT_ATOMS: atom_id res chain seq x y z
N MET A 1 -9.08 -5.40 -34.62
CA MET A 1 -10.22 -5.43 -33.68
C MET A 1 -9.79 -4.73 -32.41
N THR A 2 -10.44 -3.63 -32.03
CA THR A 2 -10.21 -2.98 -30.73
C THR A 2 -11.06 -3.70 -29.69
N LEU A 3 -10.43 -4.43 -28.78
CA LEU A 3 -11.10 -4.99 -27.61
C LEU A 3 -11.41 -3.85 -26.64
N THR A 4 -12.68 -3.66 -26.30
CA THR A 4 -13.11 -2.69 -25.29
C THR A 4 -12.96 -3.29 -23.89
N VAL A 5 -12.67 -2.46 -22.89
CA VAL A 5 -12.52 -2.90 -21.48
C VAL A 5 -13.78 -3.62 -21.00
N GLU A 6 -14.95 -3.11 -21.33
CA GLU A 6 -16.25 -3.72 -21.01
C GLU A 6 -16.41 -5.14 -21.59
N ALA A 7 -15.97 -5.35 -22.83
CA ALA A 7 -16.03 -6.67 -23.47
C ALA A 7 -15.11 -7.67 -22.76
N VAL A 8 -13.88 -7.26 -22.41
CA VAL A 8 -12.95 -8.10 -21.64
C VAL A 8 -13.52 -8.43 -20.26
N TYR A 9 -14.17 -7.46 -19.62
CA TYR A 9 -14.79 -7.66 -18.32
C TYR A 9 -15.93 -8.69 -18.37
N GLU A 10 -16.87 -8.53 -19.31
CA GLU A 10 -18.02 -9.43 -19.44
C GLU A 10 -17.62 -10.84 -19.88
N GLU A 11 -16.70 -10.97 -20.83
CA GLU A 11 -16.33 -12.27 -21.40
C GLU A 11 -15.34 -13.06 -20.53
N HIS A 12 -14.49 -12.39 -19.76
CA HIS A 12 -13.37 -13.06 -19.07
C HIS A 12 -13.28 -12.78 -17.57
N VAL A 13 -13.59 -11.56 -17.11
CA VAL A 13 -13.43 -11.21 -15.69
C VAL A 13 -14.65 -11.63 -14.86
N LYS A 14 -15.86 -11.48 -15.41
CA LYS A 14 -17.11 -11.76 -14.68
C LYS A 14 -17.24 -13.21 -14.23
N LEU A 15 -16.78 -14.14 -15.07
CA LEU A 15 -16.82 -15.59 -14.85
C LEU A 15 -15.88 -16.07 -13.73
N LEU A 16 -14.89 -15.27 -13.35
CA LEU A 16 -13.93 -15.60 -12.31
C LEU A 16 -14.57 -15.59 -10.91
N SER A 17 -14.09 -16.49 -10.06
CA SER A 17 -14.37 -16.42 -8.62
C SER A 17 -13.79 -15.16 -8.00
N VAL A 18 -14.28 -14.79 -6.82
CA VAL A 18 -13.79 -13.60 -6.09
C VAL A 18 -12.28 -13.69 -5.85
N ARG A 19 -11.77 -14.88 -5.53
CA ARG A 19 -10.33 -15.10 -5.31
C ARG A 19 -9.50 -14.84 -6.58
N GLU A 20 -9.97 -15.33 -7.72
CA GLU A 20 -9.29 -15.14 -9.00
C GLU A 20 -9.35 -13.68 -9.47
N LYS A 21 -10.47 -12.98 -9.20
CA LYS A 21 -10.59 -11.53 -9.42
C LYS A 21 -9.57 -10.76 -8.60
N LEU A 22 -9.41 -11.09 -7.32
CA LEU A 22 -8.41 -10.46 -6.45
C LEU A 22 -6.99 -10.74 -6.92
N GLN A 23 -6.70 -11.97 -7.36
CA GLN A 23 -5.40 -12.31 -7.97
C GLN A 23 -5.13 -11.53 -9.26
N LEU A 24 -6.15 -11.37 -10.11
CA LEU A 24 -6.04 -10.59 -11.34
C LEU A 24 -5.78 -9.11 -11.04
N VAL A 25 -6.52 -8.52 -10.10
CA VAL A 25 -6.28 -7.15 -9.64
C VAL A 25 -4.86 -6.99 -9.13
N SER A 26 -4.39 -7.91 -8.27
CA SER A 26 -3.02 -7.89 -7.75
C SER A 26 -1.97 -7.90 -8.88
N LYS A 27 -2.14 -8.78 -9.87
CA LYS A 27 -1.23 -8.84 -11.04
C LYS A 27 -1.24 -7.54 -11.85
N ILE A 28 -2.43 -7.00 -12.15
CA ILE A 28 -2.55 -5.74 -12.90
C ILE A 28 -1.91 -4.60 -12.11
N THR A 29 -2.17 -4.50 -10.80
CA THR A 29 -1.54 -3.45 -9.97
C THR A 29 -0.02 -3.58 -9.94
N GLN A 30 0.52 -4.79 -9.84
CA GLN A 30 1.96 -5.02 -9.88
C GLN A 30 2.57 -4.66 -11.23
N GLU A 31 1.89 -5.01 -12.33
CA GLU A 31 2.30 -4.64 -13.69
C GLU A 31 2.32 -3.12 -13.88
N LEU A 32 1.25 -2.42 -13.47
CA LEU A 32 1.17 -0.97 -13.56
C LEU A 32 2.22 -0.28 -12.68
N SER A 33 2.47 -0.79 -11.46
CA SER A 33 3.56 -0.31 -10.62
C SER A 33 4.93 -0.47 -11.30
N ASN A 34 5.18 -1.62 -11.94
CA ASN A 34 6.42 -1.87 -12.67
C ASN A 34 6.54 -1.03 -13.94
N LEU A 35 5.44 -0.72 -14.63
CA LEU A 35 5.45 0.19 -15.79
C LEU A 35 5.70 1.64 -15.37
N ASN A 36 5.24 2.03 -14.18
CA ASN A 36 5.61 3.31 -13.56
C ASN A 36 7.08 3.36 -13.07
N THR A 37 7.83 2.24 -13.12
CA THR A 37 9.29 2.23 -12.87
C THR A 37 10.12 2.46 -14.13
N VAL A 38 9.50 2.70 -15.30
CA VAL A 38 10.22 3.08 -16.52
C VAL A 38 10.73 4.53 -16.46
N ASP A 39 10.27 5.30 -15.48
CA ASP A 39 10.96 6.51 -15.03
C ASP A 39 11.51 6.23 -13.62
N ILE A 40 12.69 6.79 -13.28
CA ILE A 40 13.29 6.93 -11.93
C ILE A 40 13.61 5.61 -11.17
N ASN A 41 14.81 5.03 -11.24
CA ASN A 41 16.04 5.50 -10.55
C ASN A 41 15.89 6.74 -9.66
N LEU A 42 14.83 6.84 -8.86
CA LEU A 42 14.88 7.69 -7.67
C LEU A 42 15.58 6.87 -6.61
N GLU A 43 16.83 7.22 -6.34
CA GLU A 43 17.36 7.04 -5.00
C GLU A 43 16.40 7.76 -4.05
N HIS A 44 15.46 7.01 -3.47
CA HIS A 44 14.57 7.54 -2.44
C HIS A 44 15.43 8.07 -1.31
N SER A 45 15.30 9.37 -1.05
CA SER A 45 16.01 9.99 0.05
C SER A 45 15.29 9.65 1.34
N LEU A 46 16.02 9.26 2.39
CA LEU A 46 15.43 9.13 3.73
C LEU A 46 14.76 10.43 4.21
N LEU A 47 15.15 11.59 3.66
CA LEU A 47 14.55 12.88 3.95
C LEU A 47 13.11 13.02 3.41
N GLU A 48 12.66 12.15 2.51
CA GLU A 48 11.26 12.11 2.06
C GLU A 48 10.29 11.78 3.21
N LEU A 49 10.80 11.13 4.26
CA LEU A 49 10.04 10.76 5.45
C LEU A 49 10.15 11.80 6.58
N GLU A 50 10.96 12.84 6.40
CA GLU A 50 11.16 13.88 7.41
C GLU A 50 9.82 14.60 7.68
N GLY A 51 9.39 14.61 8.94
CA GLY A 51 8.17 15.30 9.36
C GLY A 51 6.85 14.56 9.09
N LEU A 52 6.84 13.46 8.30
CA LEU A 52 5.61 12.70 8.01
C LEU A 52 4.98 12.03 9.25
N GLY A 53 5.74 11.86 10.32
CA GLY A 53 5.20 11.37 11.60
C GLY A 53 4.58 12.46 12.47
N ALA A 54 5.01 13.72 12.35
CA ALA A 54 4.73 14.75 13.36
C ALA A 54 3.22 15.00 13.57
N GLU A 55 2.44 15.01 12.49
CA GLU A 55 0.99 15.21 12.57
C GLU A 55 0.25 14.02 13.20
N ILE A 56 0.82 12.80 13.15
CA ILE A 56 0.25 11.60 13.78
C ILE A 56 0.45 11.66 15.30
N TRP A 57 1.57 12.21 15.76
CA TRP A 57 1.93 12.28 17.18
C TRP A 57 1.39 13.52 17.91
N LYS A 58 0.89 14.51 17.17
CA LYS A 58 0.52 15.84 17.69
C LYS A 58 -0.57 15.82 18.76
N ASP A 59 -1.55 14.94 18.61
CA ASP A 59 -2.70 14.83 19.53
C ASP A 59 -2.56 13.64 20.49
N MET A 60 -1.40 12.98 20.50
CA MET A 60 -1.11 11.84 21.37
C MET A 60 -0.44 12.31 22.66
N ASP A 61 -0.83 11.72 23.79
CA ASP A 61 -0.09 11.85 25.04
C ASP A 61 1.15 10.94 24.98
N ILE A 62 2.26 11.51 24.51
CA ILE A 62 3.51 10.80 24.25
C ILE A 62 4.09 10.23 25.55
N ASP A 63 4.03 11.01 26.64
CA ASP A 63 4.58 10.60 27.93
C ASP A 63 3.84 9.36 28.46
N LYS A 64 2.51 9.39 28.41
CA LYS A 64 1.70 8.24 28.78
C LYS A 64 1.99 7.01 27.92
N TYR A 65 2.10 7.18 26.60
CA TYR A 65 2.38 6.07 25.68
C TYR A 65 3.74 5.42 25.97
N ILE A 66 4.76 6.21 26.29
CA ILE A 66 6.10 5.70 26.64
C ILE A 66 6.05 4.94 27.97
N ASP A 67 5.33 5.44 28.96
CA ASP A 67 5.22 4.80 30.27
C ASP A 67 4.49 3.45 30.18
N GLU A 68 3.41 3.36 29.40
CA GLU A 68 2.71 2.10 29.12
C GLU A 68 3.65 1.09 28.45
N LEU A 69 4.41 1.53 27.43
CA LEU A 69 5.36 0.67 26.73
C LEU A 69 6.48 0.17 27.64
N ARG A 70 7.00 1.00 28.55
CA ARG A 70 8.03 0.59 29.51
C ARG A 70 7.51 -0.43 30.51
N SER A 71 6.29 -0.22 31.01
CA SER A 71 5.64 -1.16 31.94
C SER A 71 5.51 -2.55 31.31
N GLU A 72 5.15 -2.63 30.02
CA GLU A 72 5.05 -3.91 29.29
C GLU A 72 6.38 -4.66 29.20
N TRP A 73 7.51 -3.95 29.13
CA TRP A 73 8.84 -4.55 29.02
C TRP A 73 9.44 -4.91 30.38
N ASP A 74 9.10 -4.17 31.44
CA ASP A 74 9.51 -4.48 32.81
C ASP A 74 8.73 -5.68 33.39
N GLU A 75 7.57 -6.02 32.82
CA GLU A 75 6.76 -7.20 33.17
C GLU A 75 7.17 -8.49 32.41
N ALA A 76 8.14 -8.43 31.49
CA ALA A 76 8.61 -9.54 30.63
C ALA A 76 9.90 -10.21 31.14
#